data_AF-A0A2I0SPP2-F1
#
_entry.id   AF-A0A2I0SPP2-F1
#
_cell.length_a   1.000
_cell.length_b   1.000
_cell.length_c   1.000
_cell.angle_alpha   90.00
_cell.angle_beta   90.00
_cell.angle_gamma   90.00
#
_symmetry.space_group_name_H-M   'P 1'
#
loop_
_entity.id
_entity.type
_entity.pdbx_description
1 polymer ?
#
loop_
_entity_poly.entity_id
_entity_poly.type
_entity_poly.pdbx_seq_one_letter_code
_entity_poly.pdbx_strand_id
1 'polypeptide(L)'
;MKTTTHPEIRRYLAAVDRAASALPAGRRKELLADLSEHVDVALAERPGELDQILAELGDPQDIAATAVREDAEYDDPDQRRGNPRTVLALLAVGSAMGLLTAAPHSDVLNFPILVVTVAGLVALAMSAWWSTARKSIFVAWFILPNLLLRVIDQAFGLGHPVHVAESCISVVLRAGILVWLWRHRVTPDGPGRIAFRLPRWARILLWSLLALFLTIEVFMWISAFAVTDGLSSVKEGTLNP
;
A
#
# COMPACT_ATOMS: atom_id res chain seq x y z
N MET A 1 -27.39 -17.42 7.80
CA MET A 1 -28.78 -17.00 8.14
C MET A 1 -29.38 -17.98 9.17
N LYS A 2 -28.73 -18.13 10.33
CA LYS A 2 -29.18 -19.05 11.42
C LYS A 2 -29.40 -18.32 12.76
N THR A 3 -28.72 -17.22 13.04
CA THR A 3 -28.94 -16.32 14.20
C THR A 3 -30.38 -15.81 14.38
N THR A 4 -31.19 -15.74 13.31
CA THR A 4 -32.57 -15.24 13.39
C THR A 4 -33.52 -16.10 14.23
N THR A 5 -33.12 -17.33 14.59
CA THR A 5 -33.99 -18.31 15.25
C THR A 5 -34.10 -18.09 16.77
N HIS A 6 -33.10 -17.46 17.41
CA HIS A 6 -33.10 -17.26 18.87
C HIS A 6 -33.48 -15.81 19.24
N PRO A 7 -34.57 -15.60 19.99
CA PRO A 7 -35.04 -14.26 20.36
C PRO A 7 -34.05 -13.52 21.27
N GLU A 8 -33.23 -14.22 22.04
CA GLU A 8 -32.22 -13.64 22.94
C GLU A 8 -31.03 -13.04 22.19
N ILE A 9 -30.49 -13.75 21.20
CA ILE A 9 -29.44 -13.22 20.30
C ILE A 9 -29.92 -11.94 19.61
N ARG A 10 -31.17 -11.93 19.16
CA ARG A 10 -31.77 -10.75 18.53
C ARG A 10 -31.85 -9.55 19.48
N ARG A 11 -32.22 -9.79 20.75
CA ARG A 11 -32.24 -8.74 21.77
C ARG A 11 -30.84 -8.24 22.07
N TYR A 12 -29.86 -9.13 22.14
CA TYR A 12 -28.45 -8.81 22.36
C TYR A 12 -27.89 -7.92 21.23
N LEU A 13 -28.01 -8.36 19.97
CA LEU A 13 -27.55 -7.58 18.81
C LEU A 13 -28.27 -6.23 18.69
N ALA A 14 -29.56 -6.16 19.03
CA ALA A 14 -30.30 -4.90 19.07
C ALA A 14 -29.83 -3.98 20.22
N ALA A 15 -29.35 -4.53 21.34
CA ALA A 15 -28.73 -3.74 22.41
C ALA A 15 -27.38 -3.17 21.95
N VAL A 16 -26.54 -3.99 21.31
CA VAL A 16 -25.28 -3.54 20.71
C VAL A 16 -25.52 -2.44 19.67
N ASP A 17 -26.49 -2.60 18.77
CA ASP A 17 -26.81 -1.59 17.74
C ASP A 17 -27.20 -0.23 18.35
N ARG A 18 -27.98 -0.24 19.44
CA ARG A 18 -28.35 0.97 20.17
C ARG A 18 -27.15 1.61 20.87
N ALA A 19 -26.34 0.80 21.55
CA ALA A 19 -25.14 1.27 22.24
C ALA A 19 -24.09 1.83 21.25
N ALA A 20 -23.98 1.21 20.07
CA ALA A 20 -23.11 1.61 18.97
C ALA A 20 -23.70 2.73 18.09
N SER A 21 -24.74 3.43 18.56
CA SER A 21 -25.39 4.50 17.78
C SER A 21 -24.46 5.68 17.44
N ALA A 22 -23.41 5.89 18.23
CA ALA A 22 -22.35 6.86 17.97
C ALA A 22 -21.46 6.49 16.77
N LEU A 23 -21.39 5.21 16.37
CA LEU A 23 -20.59 4.78 15.22
C LEU A 23 -21.24 5.17 13.89
N PRO A 24 -20.43 5.47 12.85
CA PRO A 24 -20.90 5.56 11.47
C PRO A 24 -21.67 4.30 11.06
N ALA A 25 -22.76 4.49 10.30
CA ALA A 25 -23.66 3.39 9.93
C ALA A 25 -22.98 2.22 9.21
N GLY A 26 -21.87 2.46 8.49
CA GLY A 26 -21.06 1.42 7.86
C GLY A 26 -20.37 0.51 8.88
N ARG A 27 -19.59 1.10 9.80
CA ARG A 27 -18.88 0.34 10.85
C ARG A 27 -19.82 -0.35 11.81
N ARG A 28 -20.96 0.27 12.13
CA ARG A 28 -21.99 -0.36 12.96
C ARG A 28 -22.53 -1.63 12.34
N LYS A 29 -22.79 -1.63 11.03
CA LYS A 29 -23.23 -2.84 10.31
C LYS A 29 -22.17 -3.93 10.31
N GLU A 30 -20.91 -3.55 10.17
CA GLU A 30 -19.78 -4.47 10.20
C GLU A 30 -19.63 -5.12 11.58
N LEU A 31 -19.64 -4.32 12.65
CA LEU A 31 -19.63 -4.81 14.04
C LEU A 31 -20.76 -5.83 14.29
N LEU A 32 -21.98 -5.51 13.85
CA LEU A 32 -23.11 -6.42 14.02
C LEU A 32 -22.99 -7.70 13.18
N ALA A 33 -22.38 -7.60 11.99
CA ALA A 33 -22.13 -8.76 11.15
C ALA A 33 -21.10 -9.69 11.81
N ASP A 34 -19.98 -9.15 12.26
CA ASP A 34 -18.91 -9.90 12.93
C ASP A 34 -19.42 -10.60 14.20
N LEU A 35 -20.19 -9.89 15.03
CA LEU A 35 -20.80 -10.49 16.22
C LEU A 35 -21.81 -11.57 15.86
N SER A 36 -22.62 -11.36 14.81
CA SER A 36 -23.58 -12.38 14.37
C SER A 36 -22.89 -13.64 13.86
N GLU A 37 -21.76 -13.49 13.17
CA GLU A 37 -20.95 -14.61 12.70
C GLU A 37 -20.33 -15.36 13.87
N HIS A 38 -19.75 -14.64 14.84
CA HIS A 38 -19.14 -15.24 16.02
C HIS A 38 -20.15 -16.07 16.82
N VAL A 39 -21.36 -15.54 17.01
CA VAL A 39 -22.45 -16.26 17.68
C VAL A 39 -22.92 -17.47 16.88
N ASP A 40 -23.05 -17.37 15.55
CA ASP A 40 -23.43 -18.49 14.69
C ASP A 40 -22.39 -19.63 14.76
N VAL A 41 -21.09 -19.30 14.81
CA VAL A 41 -20.00 -20.28 14.97
C VAL A 41 -20.04 -20.93 16.36
N ALA A 42 -20.13 -20.12 17.42
CA ALA A 42 -20.15 -20.63 18.80
C ALA A 42 -21.36 -21.55 19.05
N LEU A 43 -22.53 -21.24 18.49
CA LEU A 43 -23.71 -22.09 18.58
C LEU A 43 -23.59 -23.40 17.80
N ALA A 44 -22.85 -23.40 16.68
CA ALA A 44 -22.60 -24.61 15.93
C ALA A 44 -21.67 -25.56 16.68
N GLU A 45 -20.70 -25.02 17.43
CA GLU A 45 -19.77 -25.81 18.25
C GLU A 45 -20.40 -26.30 19.55
N ARG A 46 -21.22 -25.47 20.20
CA ARG A 46 -21.83 -25.74 21.51
C ARG A 46 -23.35 -25.54 21.48
N PRO A 47 -24.09 -26.43 20.78
CA PRO A 47 -25.53 -26.32 20.72
C PRO A 47 -26.15 -26.53 22.11
N GLY A 48 -26.87 -25.51 22.61
CA GLY A 48 -27.58 -25.56 23.90
C GLY A 48 -26.97 -24.69 25.01
N GLU A 49 -25.78 -24.11 24.80
CA GLU A 49 -25.08 -23.27 25.79
C GLU A 49 -25.25 -21.76 25.50
N LEU A 50 -26.45 -21.34 25.06
CA LEU A 50 -26.70 -19.98 24.58
C LEU A 50 -26.36 -18.90 25.63
N ASP A 51 -26.76 -19.11 26.89
CA ASP A 51 -26.49 -18.16 27.97
C ASP A 51 -24.98 -18.00 28.23
N GLN A 52 -24.23 -19.10 28.12
CA GLN A 52 -22.78 -19.09 28.32
C GLN A 52 -22.06 -18.41 27.15
N ILE A 53 -22.50 -18.65 25.91
CA ILE A 53 -22.00 -17.97 24.72
C ILE A 53 -22.23 -16.46 24.84
N LEU A 54 -23.43 -16.02 25.23
CA LEU A 54 -23.71 -14.59 25.40
C LEU A 54 -22.93 -13.97 26.57
N ALA A 55 -22.71 -14.71 27.66
CA ALA A 55 -21.88 -14.26 28.76
C ALA A 55 -20.39 -14.12 28.36
N GLU A 56 -19.89 -14.99 27.49
CA GLU A 56 -18.53 -14.91 26.93
C GLU A 56 -18.35 -13.69 26.01
N LEU A 57 -19.39 -13.30 25.26
CA LEU A 57 -19.36 -12.06 24.47
C LEU A 57 -19.25 -10.80 25.35
N GLY A 58 -19.82 -10.83 26.56
CA GLY A 58 -19.75 -9.73 27.53
C GLY A 58 -20.95 -8.76 27.46
N ASP A 59 -20.77 -7.55 28.02
CA ASP A 59 -21.82 -6.52 28.04
C ASP A 59 -21.87 -5.79 26.67
N PRO A 60 -23.05 -5.70 26.00
CA PRO A 60 -23.23 -4.89 24.80
C PRO A 60 -22.69 -3.46 24.89
N GLN A 61 -22.73 -2.83 26.06
CA GLN A 61 -22.23 -1.48 26.28
C GLN A 61 -20.70 -1.43 26.18
N ASP A 62 -20.01 -2.42 26.74
CA ASP A 62 -18.54 -2.48 26.73
C ASP A 62 -18.00 -2.79 25.34
N ILE A 63 -18.69 -3.65 24.59
CA ILE A 63 -18.37 -3.94 23.18
C ILE A 63 -18.53 -2.67 22.35
N ALA A 64 -19.66 -1.96 22.49
CA ALA A 64 -19.91 -0.73 21.74
C ALA A 64 -18.92 0.37 22.13
N ALA A 65 -18.62 0.53 23.42
CA ALA A 65 -17.64 1.51 23.90
C ALA A 65 -16.23 1.21 23.35
N THR A 66 -15.87 -0.06 23.25
CA THR A 66 -14.60 -0.47 22.64
C THR A 66 -14.56 -0.18 21.15
N ALA A 67 -15.61 -0.53 20.42
CA ALA A 67 -15.70 -0.23 19.00
C ALA A 67 -15.70 1.29 18.72
N VAL A 68 -16.34 2.10 19.57
CA VAL A 68 -16.29 3.58 19.48
C VAL A 68 -14.89 4.12 19.74
N ARG A 69 -14.17 3.56 20.70
CA ARG A 69 -12.79 3.96 21.01
C ARG A 69 -11.84 3.62 19.86
N GLU A 70 -11.98 2.42 19.29
CA GLU A 70 -11.19 1.97 18.14
C GLU A 70 -11.49 2.81 16.89
N ASP A 71 -12.76 3.15 16.64
CA ASP A 71 -13.12 4.03 15.53
C ASP A 71 -12.58 5.45 15.73
N ALA A 72 -12.61 5.97 16.98
CA ALA A 72 -12.03 7.27 17.31
C ALA A 72 -10.49 7.28 17.17
N GLU A 73 -9.80 6.19 17.50
CA GLU A 73 -8.36 6.05 17.26
C GLU A 73 -8.04 5.91 15.77
N TYR A 74 -8.87 5.18 15.02
CA TYR A 74 -8.71 5.01 13.57
C TYR A 74 -9.01 6.29 12.76
N ASP A 75 -9.91 7.13 13.28
CA ASP A 75 -10.30 8.41 12.69
C ASP A 75 -9.48 9.60 13.21
N ASP A 76 -8.49 9.38 14.10
CA ASP A 76 -7.53 10.43 14.49
C ASP A 76 -6.79 10.91 13.22
N PRO A 77 -7.11 12.12 12.72
CA PRO A 77 -6.53 12.59 11.50
C PRO A 77 -5.04 12.89 11.68
N ASP A 78 -4.55 13.10 12.90
CA ASP A 78 -3.15 13.41 13.19
C ASP A 78 -2.23 12.20 13.03
N GLN A 79 -2.68 10.97 13.32
CA GLN A 79 -1.90 9.76 13.04
C GLN A 79 -1.75 9.47 11.53
N ARG A 80 -2.76 9.79 10.72
CA ARG A 80 -2.72 9.62 9.25
C ARG A 80 -2.04 10.77 8.51
N ARG A 81 -1.78 11.88 9.18
CA ARG A 81 -1.07 13.05 8.63
C ARG A 81 0.43 12.82 8.67
N GLY A 82 0.91 11.81 7.93
CA GLY A 82 2.34 11.65 7.67
C GLY A 82 2.94 12.97 7.17
N ASN A 83 4.08 13.36 7.75
CA ASN A 83 4.74 14.63 7.42
C ASN A 83 5.08 14.64 5.91
N PRO A 84 4.57 15.62 5.13
CA PRO A 84 4.81 15.66 3.69
C PRO A 84 6.30 15.77 3.36
N ARG A 85 7.11 16.28 4.29
CA ARG A 85 8.58 16.31 4.16
C ARG A 85 9.20 14.91 4.19
N THR A 86 8.69 14.01 5.02
CA THR A 86 9.18 12.62 5.09
C THR A 86 8.91 11.87 3.79
N VAL A 87 7.71 12.05 3.22
CA VAL A 87 7.35 11.45 1.92
C VAL A 87 8.27 11.96 0.82
N LEU A 88 8.48 13.28 0.75
CA LEU A 88 9.37 13.89 -0.23
C LEU A 88 10.83 13.48 -0.03
N ALA A 89 11.29 13.38 1.21
CA ALA A 89 12.64 12.93 1.53
C ALA A 89 12.88 11.48 1.10
N LEU A 90 11.94 10.56 1.37
CA LEU A 90 12.05 9.16 0.92
C LEU A 90 12.13 9.06 -0.60
N LEU A 91 11.28 9.80 -1.33
CA LEU A 91 11.28 9.80 -2.80
C LEU A 91 12.53 10.47 -3.39
N ALA A 92 13.04 11.52 -2.75
CA ALA A 92 14.28 12.18 -3.14
C ALA A 92 15.48 11.26 -2.91
N VAL A 93 15.56 10.59 -1.76
CA VAL A 93 16.60 9.61 -1.45
C VAL A 93 16.56 8.45 -2.45
N GLY A 94 15.38 7.85 -2.69
CA GLY A 94 15.24 6.80 -3.70
C GLY A 94 15.68 7.25 -5.10
N SER A 95 15.40 8.50 -5.47
CA SER A 95 15.84 9.06 -6.75
C SER A 95 17.34 9.28 -6.84
N ALA A 96 17.95 9.84 -5.79
CA ALA A 96 19.39 10.09 -5.74
C ALA A 96 20.18 8.78 -5.70
N MET A 97 19.66 7.78 -4.97
CA MET A 97 20.27 6.46 -4.87
C MET A 97 20.23 5.72 -6.22
N GLY A 98 19.25 6.03 -7.07
CA GLY A 98 19.21 5.61 -8.47
C GLY A 98 20.40 6.09 -9.33
N LEU A 99 21.09 7.19 -8.98
CA LEU A 99 22.32 7.58 -9.71
C LEU A 99 23.48 6.63 -9.46
N LEU A 100 23.45 5.90 -8.34
CA LEU A 100 24.51 4.95 -7.98
C LEU A 100 24.44 3.67 -8.83
N THR A 101 23.33 3.44 -9.54
CA THR A 101 23.18 2.30 -10.45
C THR A 101 23.91 2.49 -11.78
N ALA A 102 24.47 3.68 -12.02
CA ALA A 102 25.32 3.95 -13.17
C ALA A 102 26.80 3.56 -12.92
N ALA A 103 27.14 3.09 -11.72
CA ALA A 103 28.48 2.62 -11.41
C ALA A 103 28.67 1.15 -11.85
N PRO A 104 29.83 0.79 -12.42
CA PRO A 104 30.11 -0.60 -12.76
C PRO A 104 30.09 -1.48 -11.49
N HIS A 105 29.35 -2.60 -11.52
CA HIS A 105 29.09 -3.54 -10.40
C HIS A 105 28.02 -3.11 -9.37
N SER A 106 27.12 -2.19 -9.73
CA SER A 106 26.07 -1.69 -8.83
C SER A 106 24.84 -2.59 -8.68
N ASP A 107 24.83 -3.80 -9.24
CA ASP A 107 23.63 -4.67 -9.26
C ASP A 107 23.09 -4.93 -7.85
N VAL A 108 23.97 -4.97 -6.86
CA VAL A 108 23.65 -5.16 -5.43
C VAL A 108 22.83 -3.99 -4.84
N LEU A 109 22.94 -2.78 -5.40
CA LEU A 109 22.25 -1.58 -4.91
C LEU A 109 20.83 -1.42 -5.47
N ASN A 110 20.45 -2.16 -6.52
CA ASN A 110 19.13 -2.01 -7.14
C ASN A 110 17.98 -2.37 -6.17
N PHE A 111 18.16 -3.37 -5.31
CA PHE A 111 17.15 -3.79 -4.34
C PHE A 111 16.84 -2.72 -3.28
N PRO A 112 17.81 -2.15 -2.53
CA PRO A 112 17.51 -1.11 -1.56
C PRO A 112 16.91 0.16 -2.21
N ILE A 113 17.30 0.48 -3.45
CA ILE A 113 16.70 1.58 -4.23
C ILE A 113 15.22 1.32 -4.50
N LEU A 114 14.88 0.09 -4.92
CA LEU A 114 13.50 -0.32 -5.14
C LEU A 114 12.68 -0.21 -3.85
N VAL A 115 13.19 -0.76 -2.74
CA VAL A 115 12.50 -0.74 -1.43
C VAL A 115 12.22 0.69 -0.98
N VAL A 116 13.21 1.58 -1.03
CA VAL A 116 13.04 3.00 -0.64
C VAL A 116 12.03 3.70 -1.55
N THR A 117 12.05 3.42 -2.85
CA THR A 117 11.13 4.01 -3.82
C THR A 117 9.70 3.54 -3.61
N VAL A 118 9.49 2.24 -3.39
CA VAL A 118 8.17 1.65 -3.08
C VAL A 118 7.65 2.21 -1.76
N ALA A 119 8.47 2.30 -0.73
CA ALA A 119 8.09 2.91 0.55
C ALA A 119 7.65 4.37 0.37
N GLY A 120 8.38 5.16 -0.44
CA GLY A 120 8.00 6.53 -0.78
C GLY A 120 6.67 6.62 -1.54
N LEU A 121 6.41 5.71 -2.48
CA LEU A 121 5.15 5.64 -3.23
C LEU A 121 3.97 5.23 -2.34
N VAL A 122 4.16 4.26 -1.45
CA VAL A 122 3.14 3.85 -0.47
C VAL A 122 2.83 4.98 0.50
N ALA A 123 3.86 5.66 1.02
CA ALA A 123 3.69 6.82 1.90
C ALA A 123 2.95 7.96 1.18
N LEU A 124 3.22 8.18 -0.11
CA LEU A 124 2.48 9.13 -0.93
C LEU A 124 1.01 8.70 -1.13
N ALA A 125 0.77 7.41 -1.39
CA ALA A 125 -0.58 6.87 -1.57
C ALA A 125 -1.43 7.03 -0.29
N MET A 126 -0.83 6.85 0.88
CA MET A 126 -1.48 7.01 2.19
C MET A 126 -1.64 8.48 2.61
N SER A 127 -0.79 9.39 2.11
CA SER A 127 -0.78 10.78 2.53
C SER A 127 -2.08 11.55 2.20
N ALA A 128 -2.65 12.24 3.19
CA ALA A 128 -3.85 13.06 3.02
C ALA A 128 -3.60 14.42 2.31
N TRP A 129 -2.35 14.79 2.07
CA TRP A 129 -1.94 16.13 1.60
C TRP A 129 -2.16 16.37 0.10
N TRP A 130 -2.49 15.33 -0.65
CA TRP A 130 -2.65 15.39 -2.11
C TRP A 130 -3.92 14.66 -2.56
N SER A 131 -4.61 15.24 -3.54
CA SER A 131 -5.79 14.61 -4.13
C SER A 131 -5.42 13.33 -4.87
N THR A 132 -6.37 12.39 -4.97
CA THR A 132 -6.18 11.13 -5.72
C THR A 132 -5.74 11.38 -7.16
N ALA A 133 -6.24 12.46 -7.79
CA ALA A 133 -5.83 12.91 -9.13
C ALA A 133 -4.33 13.25 -9.21
N ARG A 134 -3.82 14.00 -8.23
CA ARG A 134 -2.42 14.41 -8.19
C ARG A 134 -1.50 13.24 -7.86
N LYS A 135 -1.96 12.30 -7.03
CA LYS A 135 -1.25 11.06 -6.76
C LYS A 135 -1.05 10.23 -8.03
N SER A 136 -2.10 10.06 -8.86
CA SER A 136 -1.95 9.28 -10.10
C SER A 136 -1.05 9.97 -11.12
N ILE A 137 -1.16 11.30 -11.25
CA ILE A 137 -0.29 12.09 -12.13
C ILE A 137 1.17 11.92 -11.67
N PHE A 138 1.44 12.01 -10.37
CA PHE A 138 2.76 11.78 -9.82
C PHE A 138 3.29 10.38 -10.15
N VAL A 139 2.53 9.32 -9.87
CA VAL A 139 2.96 7.94 -10.12
C VAL A 139 3.25 7.72 -11.61
N ALA A 140 2.37 8.20 -12.49
CA ALA A 140 2.56 8.10 -13.93
C ALA A 140 3.85 8.81 -14.36
N TRP A 141 4.05 10.07 -13.96
CA TRP A 141 5.22 10.84 -14.35
C TRP A 141 6.53 10.38 -13.69
N PHE A 142 6.45 9.71 -12.54
CA PHE A 142 7.62 9.17 -11.86
C PHE A 142 8.12 7.86 -12.51
N ILE A 143 7.19 7.01 -12.97
CA ILE A 143 7.49 5.67 -13.52
C ILE A 143 7.68 5.70 -15.04
N LEU A 144 6.78 6.39 -15.76
CA LEU A 144 6.73 6.35 -17.23
C LEU A 144 8.06 6.72 -17.91
N PRO A 145 8.82 7.74 -17.46
CA PRO A 145 10.10 8.08 -18.08
C PRO A 145 11.12 6.95 -17.96
N ASN A 146 11.17 6.25 -16.82
CA ASN A 146 12.10 5.14 -16.62
C ASN A 146 11.71 3.94 -17.47
N LEU A 147 10.42 3.67 -17.61
CA LEU A 147 9.93 2.59 -18.46
C LEU A 147 10.24 2.88 -19.93
N LEU A 148 9.98 4.10 -20.38
CA LEU A 148 10.24 4.52 -21.76
C LEU A 148 11.73 4.45 -22.10
N LEU A 149 12.59 4.98 -21.22
CA LEU A 149 14.02 5.02 -21.44
C LEU A 149 14.64 3.60 -21.45
N ARG A 150 14.21 2.71 -20.55
CA ARG A 150 14.60 1.29 -20.59
C ARG A 150 14.18 0.58 -21.88
N VAL A 151 12.98 0.85 -22.38
CA VAL A 151 12.50 0.26 -23.65
C VAL A 151 13.34 0.75 -24.83
N ILE A 152 13.68 2.05 -24.84
CA ILE A 152 14.57 2.63 -25.86
C ILE A 152 15.95 1.98 -25.77
N ASP A 153 16.52 1.92 -24.58
CA ASP A 153 17.83 1.30 -24.37
C ASP A 153 17.87 -0.16 -24.85
N GLN A 154 16.89 -0.97 -24.48
CA GLN A 154 16.81 -2.36 -24.90
C GLN A 154 16.57 -2.53 -26.41
N ALA A 155 15.90 -1.58 -27.06
CA ALA A 155 15.67 -1.60 -28.50
C ALA A 155 16.90 -1.18 -29.32
N PHE A 156 17.72 -0.25 -28.80
CA PHE A 156 18.82 0.38 -29.55
C PHE A 156 20.21 -0.02 -29.06
N GLY A 157 20.33 -0.71 -27.93
CA GLY A 157 21.61 -1.17 -27.36
C GLY A 157 22.53 0.01 -27.06
N LEU A 158 22.06 0.97 -26.26
CA LEU A 158 22.79 2.22 -26.05
C LEU A 158 24.02 1.95 -25.17
N GLY A 159 25.14 2.61 -25.48
CA GLY A 159 26.39 2.40 -24.73
C GLY A 159 26.37 3.06 -23.34
N HIS A 160 27.35 2.70 -22.50
CA HIS A 160 27.57 3.26 -21.15
C HIS A 160 27.34 4.77 -20.97
N PRO A 161 27.87 5.68 -21.83
CA PRO A 161 27.65 7.12 -21.65
C PRO A 161 26.18 7.53 -21.76
N VAL A 162 25.37 6.75 -22.48
CA VAL A 162 23.94 7.03 -22.67
C VAL A 162 23.16 6.66 -21.42
N HIS A 163 23.50 5.57 -20.72
CA HIS A 163 22.88 5.23 -19.43
C HIS A 163 23.14 6.28 -18.34
N VAL A 164 24.33 6.89 -18.34
CA VAL A 164 24.65 7.98 -17.40
C VAL A 164 23.79 9.21 -17.70
N ALA A 165 23.67 9.58 -18.98
CA ALA A 165 22.82 10.69 -19.40
C ALA A 165 21.34 10.43 -19.07
N GLU A 166 20.87 9.20 -19.30
CA GLU A 166 19.53 8.72 -18.96
C GLU A 166 19.23 8.87 -17.47
N SER A 167 20.13 8.38 -16.63
CA SER A 167 20.00 8.45 -15.17
C SER A 167 19.93 9.89 -14.69
N CYS A 168 20.77 10.78 -15.24
CA CYS A 168 20.74 12.21 -14.96
C CYS A 168 19.40 12.85 -15.36
N ILE A 169 18.90 12.57 -16.56
CA ILE A 169 17.61 13.09 -17.05
C ILE A 169 16.47 12.61 -16.15
N SER A 170 16.45 11.33 -15.79
CA SER A 170 15.45 10.74 -14.89
C SER A 170 15.43 11.44 -13.52
N VAL A 171 16.61 11.70 -12.94
CA VAL A 171 16.72 12.39 -11.64
C VAL A 171 16.25 13.83 -11.71
N VAL A 172 16.66 14.60 -12.73
CA VAL A 172 16.20 15.99 -12.92
C VAL A 172 14.68 16.04 -13.06
N LEU A 173 14.11 15.11 -13.83
CA LEU A 173 12.68 15.04 -14.06
C LEU A 173 11.94 14.67 -12.76
N ARG A 174 12.42 13.68 -11.99
CA ARG A 174 11.86 13.33 -10.68
C ARG A 174 11.94 14.49 -9.68
N ALA A 175 13.07 15.20 -9.64
CA ALA A 175 13.22 16.40 -8.82
C ALA A 175 12.19 17.48 -9.19
N GLY A 176 11.98 17.71 -10.49
CA GLY A 176 10.94 18.61 -10.99
C GLY A 176 9.54 18.21 -10.55
N ILE A 177 9.21 16.92 -10.61
CA ILE A 177 7.91 16.39 -10.15
C ILE A 177 7.77 16.55 -8.62
N LEU A 178 8.82 16.30 -7.85
CA LEU A 178 8.80 16.48 -6.39
C LEU A 178 8.57 17.94 -6.00
N VAL A 179 9.23 18.88 -6.69
CA VAL A 179 9.01 20.33 -6.52
C VAL A 179 7.58 20.71 -6.91
N TRP A 180 7.08 20.18 -8.03
CA TRP A 180 5.70 20.39 -8.46
C TRP A 180 4.69 19.88 -7.42
N LEU A 181 4.92 18.69 -6.86
CA LEU A 181 4.09 18.06 -5.85
C LEU A 181 4.09 18.87 -4.54
N TRP A 182 5.25 19.39 -4.13
CA TRP A 182 5.39 20.27 -2.97
C TRP A 182 4.63 21.58 -3.15
N ARG A 183 4.69 22.18 -4.33
CA ARG A 183 4.02 23.45 -4.66
C ARG A 183 2.50 23.30 -4.73
N HIS A 184 2.01 22.12 -5.14
CA HIS A 184 0.59 21.81 -5.26
C HIS A 184 0.07 20.96 -4.10
N ARG A 185 0.68 21.07 -2.91
CA ARG A 185 0.08 20.50 -1.69
C ARG A 185 -1.22 21.22 -1.36
N VAL A 186 -2.24 20.48 -0.94
CA VAL A 186 -3.49 21.06 -0.47
C VAL A 186 -3.46 21.01 1.05
N THR A 187 -3.63 22.16 1.70
CA THR A 187 -3.76 22.23 3.15
C THR A 187 -5.01 21.42 3.55
N PRO A 188 -4.94 20.53 4.56
CA PRO A 188 -6.02 19.62 4.91
C PRO A 188 -7.39 20.29 5.17
N ASP A 189 -7.37 21.58 5.56
CA ASP A 189 -8.51 22.32 6.12
C ASP A 189 -9.12 23.37 5.16
N GLY A 190 -8.80 23.33 3.86
CA GLY A 190 -9.32 24.31 2.88
C GLY A 190 -10.79 24.07 2.47
N PRO A 191 -11.65 25.11 2.46
CA PRO A 191 -13.03 25.00 1.98
C PRO A 191 -13.04 24.91 0.46
N GLY A 192 -13.33 23.72 -0.09
CA GLY A 192 -13.37 23.52 -1.54
C GLY A 192 -12.95 22.14 -2.02
N ARG A 193 -13.21 21.07 -1.25
CA ARG A 193 -13.02 19.69 -1.74
C ARG A 193 -14.05 19.36 -2.82
N ILE A 194 -13.79 19.79 -4.06
CA ILE A 194 -14.31 19.05 -5.21
C ILE A 194 -13.46 17.77 -5.27
N ALA A 195 -14.01 16.69 -4.75
CA ALA A 195 -13.40 15.37 -4.79
C ALA A 195 -13.32 14.92 -6.25
N PHE A 196 -12.25 15.32 -6.96
CA PHE A 196 -11.94 14.72 -8.26
C PHE A 196 -11.57 13.26 -8.01
N ARG A 197 -12.58 12.40 -8.08
CA ARG A 197 -12.44 10.95 -8.01
C ARG A 197 -12.04 10.48 -9.39
N LEU A 198 -10.80 10.02 -9.53
CA LEU A 198 -10.45 9.16 -10.65
C LEU A 198 -11.47 8.02 -10.70
N PRO A 199 -12.01 7.72 -11.89
CA PRO A 199 -12.92 6.61 -12.05
C PRO A 199 -12.23 5.32 -11.61
N ARG A 200 -13.00 4.43 -10.98
CA ARG A 200 -12.46 3.22 -10.32
C ARG A 200 -11.54 2.40 -11.24
N TRP A 201 -11.88 2.31 -12.52
CA TRP A 201 -11.08 1.59 -13.53
C TRP A 201 -9.67 2.16 -13.70
N ALA A 202 -9.49 3.47 -13.71
CA ALA A 202 -8.19 4.10 -13.88
C ALA A 202 -7.28 3.85 -12.67
N ARG A 203 -7.89 3.77 -11.48
CA ARG A 203 -7.18 3.42 -10.24
C ARG A 203 -6.74 1.95 -10.26
N ILE A 204 -7.65 1.05 -10.64
CA ILE A 204 -7.33 -0.39 -10.75
C ILE A 204 -6.21 -0.58 -11.77
N LEU A 205 -6.32 0.03 -12.94
CA LEU A 205 -5.32 -0.07 -14.01
C LEU A 205 -3.95 0.44 -13.56
N LEU A 206 -3.90 1.57 -12.85
CA LEU A 206 -2.65 2.11 -12.30
C LEU A 206 -2.00 1.14 -11.29
N TRP A 207 -2.79 0.58 -10.38
CA TRP A 207 -2.28 -0.40 -9.40
C TRP A 207 -1.89 -1.72 -10.05
N SER A 208 -2.62 -2.18 -11.06
CA SER A 208 -2.27 -3.36 -11.84
C SER A 208 -0.98 -3.17 -12.61
N LEU A 209 -0.74 -1.99 -13.20
CA LEU A 209 0.52 -1.69 -13.87
C LEU A 209 1.69 -1.60 -12.89
N LEU A 210 1.48 -1.00 -11.70
CA LEU A 210 2.49 -0.98 -10.65
C LEU A 210 2.83 -2.40 -10.16
N ALA A 211 1.81 -3.21 -9.91
CA ALA A 211 1.97 -4.60 -9.50
C ALA A 211 2.69 -5.41 -10.58
N LEU A 212 2.30 -5.26 -11.84
CA LEU A 212 2.96 -5.92 -12.97
C LEU A 212 4.43 -5.53 -13.08
N PHE A 213 4.74 -4.24 -12.95
CA PHE A 213 6.12 -3.75 -12.98
C PHE A 213 6.95 -4.35 -11.84
N LEU A 214 6.41 -4.37 -10.62
CA LEU A 214 7.06 -5.02 -9.47
C LEU A 214 7.30 -6.50 -9.70
N THR A 215 6.30 -7.22 -10.23
CA THR A 215 6.42 -8.65 -10.53
C THR A 215 7.49 -8.92 -11.58
N ILE A 216 7.56 -8.11 -12.64
CA ILE A 216 8.58 -8.23 -13.69
C ILE A 216 9.98 -8.01 -13.10
N GLU A 217 10.16 -6.98 -12.26
CA GLU A 217 11.44 -6.72 -11.62
C GLU A 217 11.89 -7.86 -10.69
N VAL A 218 10.99 -8.34 -9.84
CA VAL A 218 11.28 -9.48 -8.95
C VAL A 218 11.63 -10.72 -9.76
N PHE A 219 10.91 -10.99 -10.84
CA PHE A 219 11.16 -12.13 -11.72
C PHE A 219 12.53 -12.04 -12.41
N MET A 220 12.90 -10.86 -12.91
CA MET A 220 14.22 -10.65 -13.52
C MET A 220 15.34 -10.91 -12.51
N TRP A 221 15.16 -10.48 -11.27
CA TRP A 221 16.13 -10.72 -10.18
C TRP A 221 16.30 -12.19 -9.82
N ILE A 222 15.18 -12.91 -9.62
CA ILE A 222 15.23 -14.35 -9.33
C ILE A 222 15.96 -15.09 -10.45
N SER A 223 15.68 -14.70 -11.69
CA SER A 223 16.32 -15.29 -12.87
C SER A 223 17.83 -15.01 -12.92
N ALA A 224 18.25 -13.77 -12.63
CA ALA A 224 19.66 -13.38 -12.61
C ALA A 224 20.46 -14.11 -11.49
N PHE A 225 19.86 -14.27 -10.30
CA PHE A 225 20.48 -15.03 -9.21
C PHE A 225 20.57 -16.52 -9.52
N ALA A 226 19.52 -17.13 -10.06
CA ALA A 226 19.53 -18.55 -10.41
C ALA A 226 20.61 -18.90 -11.45
N VAL A 227 20.88 -17.99 -12.39
CA VAL A 227 21.95 -18.16 -13.40
C VAL A 227 23.34 -18.04 -12.78
N THR A 228 23.53 -17.10 -11.84
CA THR A 228 24.84 -16.88 -11.20
C THR A 228 25.20 -17.98 -10.19
N ASP A 229 24.22 -18.49 -9.43
CA ASP A 229 24.43 -19.66 -8.56
C ASP A 229 24.75 -20.93 -9.36
N GLY A 230 24.08 -21.13 -10.50
CA GLY A 230 24.35 -22.25 -11.40
C GLY A 230 25.76 -22.24 -11.99
N LEU A 231 26.33 -21.06 -12.24
CA LEU A 231 27.70 -20.92 -12.74
C LEU A 231 28.76 -21.16 -11.65
N SER A 232 28.42 -20.93 -10.38
CA SER A 232 29.33 -21.16 -9.25
C SER A 232 29.55 -22.64 -8.93
N SER A 233 28.57 -23.51 -9.19
CA SER A 233 28.67 -24.95 -8.90
C SER A 233 29.41 -25.77 -9.98
N VAL A 234 29.58 -25.23 -11.19
CA VAL A 234 30.22 -25.94 -12.31
C VAL A 234 31.76 -25.99 -12.21
N LYS A 235 32.38 -25.23 -11.30
CA LYS A 235 33.86 -25.13 -11.21
C LYS A 235 34.55 -26.10 -10.25
N GLU A 236 33.85 -26.95 -9.50
CA GLU A 236 34.47 -27.83 -8.49
C GLU A 236 34.88 -29.23 -8.98
N GLY A 237 34.66 -29.60 -10.25
CA GLY A 237 34.94 -30.96 -10.68
C GLY A 237 35.39 -31.09 -12.13
N THR A 238 36.63 -30.72 -12.45
CA THR A 238 37.44 -31.30 -13.56
C THR A 238 38.79 -30.59 -13.67
N LEU A 239 39.60 -30.67 -12.61
CA LEU A 239 41.05 -30.59 -12.73
C LEU A 239 41.61 -31.87 -12.10
N ASN A 240 41.54 -32.96 -12.86
CA ASN A 240 42.40 -34.10 -12.61
C ASN A 240 43.75 -33.86 -13.32
N PRO A 241 44.89 -34.16 -12.66
CA PRO A 241 46.23 -33.89 -13.16
C PRO A 241 46.62 -34.69 -14.40
#